data_AF-A0A368VZB9-F1
#
_entry.id   AF-A0A368VZB9-F1
#
_cell.length_a   1.000
_cell.length_b   1.000
_cell.length_c   1.000
_cell.angle_alpha   90.00
_cell.angle_beta   90.00
_cell.angle_gamma   90.00
#
_symmetry.space_group_name_H-M   'P 1'
#
loop_
_entity.id
_entity.type
_entity.pdbx_description
1 polymer ?
#
loop_
_entity_poly.entity_id
_entity_poly.type
_entity_poly.pdbx_seq_one_letter_code
_entity_poly.pdbx_strand_id
1 'polypeptide(L)'
;MGQKINPHGFRLGITTDWKSRWYADKQYSEYVAEDVKIRRRLSRGMERAGISKVEIERTRERVRVDIHTARPGIVIGRRGAEADRLRGSLEKLTGKQVQLNILEVKNSEADAQLVAQGIAEQLSNRVSFRRAMRKGMQSAMRSQQVKGIRVQCGGRLGGAEMSRSEFYRDGQVPLHTLRADMDYGFFEARTTFGRIGVKVWIYKGELVGGLKQKQQESEVRAPRGEGGGREGRGGRSERGGRRRSGASGTTATGTEAGRAATGKTGKGSKSGGGPVGPAESSQQEQTTSDVAAENAPAVSEPHADEKTEG
;
A
#
# COMPACT_ATOMS: atom_id res chain seq x y z
N MET A 1 -3.34 21.44 -27.82
CA MET A 1 -3.51 21.00 -26.41
C MET A 1 -5.00 20.83 -26.12
N GLY A 2 -5.41 20.14 -25.04
CA GLY A 2 -6.82 20.00 -24.67
C GLY A 2 -7.03 20.25 -23.18
N GLN A 3 -7.88 21.21 -22.84
CA GLN A 3 -8.21 21.57 -21.46
C GLN A 3 -9.05 20.45 -20.83
N LYS A 4 -8.46 19.69 -19.90
CA LYS A 4 -9.13 18.58 -19.21
C LYS A 4 -9.07 18.80 -17.71
N ILE A 5 -10.25 18.90 -17.09
CA ILE A 5 -10.42 19.04 -15.64
C ILE A 5 -9.89 17.78 -14.93
N ASN A 6 -9.37 17.94 -13.71
CA ASN A 6 -8.96 16.81 -12.87
C ASN A 6 -10.19 15.91 -12.56
N PRO A 7 -10.19 14.61 -12.93
CA PRO A 7 -11.34 13.72 -12.74
C PRO A 7 -11.82 13.59 -11.30
N HIS A 8 -10.91 13.71 -10.32
CA HIS A 8 -11.21 13.67 -8.89
C HIS A 8 -11.83 14.99 -8.40
N GLY A 9 -11.42 16.13 -8.97
CA GLY A 9 -12.04 17.43 -8.69
C GLY A 9 -13.45 17.53 -9.26
N PHE A 10 -13.64 17.05 -10.50
CA PHE A 10 -14.93 17.01 -11.19
C PHE A 10 -15.99 16.10 -10.54
N ARG A 11 -15.58 15.23 -9.61
CA ARG A 11 -16.45 14.23 -8.92
C ARG A 11 -16.61 14.48 -7.42
N LEU A 12 -15.98 15.54 -6.91
CA LEU A 12 -15.92 15.85 -5.48
C LEU A 12 -17.33 16.14 -4.95
N GLY A 13 -17.74 15.42 -3.91
CA GLY A 13 -19.10 15.50 -3.34
C GLY A 13 -20.16 14.64 -4.05
N ILE A 14 -19.82 13.97 -5.17
CA ILE A 14 -20.76 13.11 -5.92
C ILE A 14 -20.35 11.63 -5.82
N THR A 15 -19.10 11.31 -6.18
CA THR A 15 -18.54 9.94 -6.13
C THR A 15 -17.16 9.87 -5.46
N THR A 16 -16.46 11.00 -5.33
CA THR A 16 -15.21 11.14 -4.57
C THR A 16 -15.40 12.07 -3.36
N ASP A 17 -14.78 11.69 -2.24
CA ASP A 17 -14.80 12.46 -0.99
C ASP A 17 -13.49 13.26 -0.81
N TRP A 18 -13.47 14.16 0.16
CA TRP A 18 -12.36 15.05 0.49
C TRP A 18 -11.12 14.28 1.00
N LYS A 19 -9.97 14.97 0.99
CA LYS A 19 -8.69 14.45 1.54
C LYS A 19 -8.29 15.07 2.88
N SER A 20 -8.96 16.13 3.31
CA SER A 20 -8.95 16.63 4.68
C SER A 20 -10.40 16.80 5.14
N ARG A 21 -10.73 16.41 6.38
CA ARG A 21 -12.06 16.59 6.98
C ARG A 21 -11.93 17.35 8.29
N TRP A 22 -12.26 18.65 8.26
CA TRP A 22 -12.30 19.52 9.43
C TRP A 22 -13.08 20.80 9.12
N TYR A 23 -13.46 21.54 10.16
CA TYR A 23 -14.15 22.82 10.07
C TYR A 23 -13.44 23.86 10.95
N ALA A 24 -13.25 25.08 10.44
CA ALA A 24 -12.73 26.22 11.19
C ALA A 24 -13.08 27.52 10.46
N ASP A 25 -13.58 28.52 11.19
CA ASP A 25 -13.89 29.84 10.62
C ASP A 25 -12.61 30.70 10.52
N LYS A 26 -12.16 31.24 11.65
CA LYS A 26 -11.03 32.20 11.71
C LYS A 26 -9.67 31.56 11.43
N GLN A 27 -9.49 30.28 11.78
CA GLN A 27 -8.21 29.55 11.68
C GLN A 27 -8.04 28.78 10.35
N TYR A 28 -8.91 29.01 9.37
CA TYR A 28 -8.89 28.26 8.11
C TYR A 28 -7.54 28.36 7.37
N SER A 29 -6.97 29.56 7.30
CA SER A 29 -5.67 29.83 6.65
C SER A 29 -4.51 29.11 7.35
N GLU A 30 -4.50 29.11 8.69
CA GLU A 30 -3.50 28.42 9.52
C GLU A 30 -3.52 26.91 9.25
N TYR A 31 -4.70 26.29 9.32
CA TYR A 31 -4.85 24.85 9.11
C TYR A 31 -4.60 24.40 7.67
N VAL A 32 -4.88 25.24 6.66
CA VAL A 32 -4.45 24.97 5.27
C VAL A 32 -2.92 25.05 5.15
N ALA A 33 -2.27 26.05 5.74
CA ALA A 33 -0.82 26.19 5.72
C ALA A 33 -0.11 25.01 6.43
N GLU A 34 -0.67 24.53 7.54
CA GLU A 34 -0.23 23.30 8.21
C GLU A 34 -0.46 22.04 7.36
N ASP A 35 -1.66 21.84 6.80
CA ASP A 35 -1.96 20.66 5.96
C ASP A 35 -0.99 20.58 4.76
N VAL A 36 -0.58 21.71 4.17
CA VAL A 36 0.46 21.77 3.13
C VAL A 36 1.84 21.38 3.67
N LYS A 37 2.24 21.85 4.87
CA LYS A 37 3.51 21.44 5.53
C LYS A 37 3.53 19.94 5.82
N ILE A 38 2.44 19.42 6.41
CA ILE A 38 2.24 17.99 6.74
C ILE A 38 2.38 17.14 5.48
N ARG A 39 1.61 17.44 4.43
CA ARG A 39 1.65 16.68 3.17
C ARG A 39 3.04 16.71 2.53
N ARG A 40 3.72 17.87 2.51
CA ARG A 40 5.09 18.02 2.00
C ARG A 40 6.12 17.21 2.82
N ARG A 41 6.00 17.20 4.16
CA ARG A 41 6.87 16.43 5.06
C ARG A 41 6.70 14.92 4.91
N LEU A 42 5.48 14.46 4.62
CA LEU A 42 5.16 13.05 4.40
C LEU A 42 5.61 12.56 3.01
N SER A 43 5.43 13.35 1.95
CA SER A 43 5.93 12.98 0.61
C SER A 43 7.47 12.94 0.55
N ARG A 44 8.17 13.78 1.33
CA ARG A 44 9.64 13.81 1.33
C ARG A 44 10.22 12.63 2.13
N GLY A 45 10.89 11.72 1.43
CA GLY A 45 11.63 10.58 2.00
C GLY A 45 10.86 9.25 1.96
N MET A 46 9.52 9.29 1.90
CA MET A 46 8.68 8.07 1.84
C MET A 46 8.27 7.66 0.43
N GLU A 47 8.99 8.12 -0.61
CA GLU A 47 8.81 7.64 -1.99
C GLU A 47 8.85 6.10 -2.00
N ARG A 48 9.85 5.47 -1.34
CA ARG A 48 9.96 4.00 -1.23
C ARG A 48 8.82 3.28 -0.49
N ALA A 49 7.94 3.97 0.25
CA ALA A 49 6.77 3.33 0.85
C ALA A 49 5.68 3.08 -0.20
N GLY A 50 5.46 4.03 -1.12
CA GLY A 50 4.27 4.07 -1.97
C GLY A 50 3.07 4.54 -1.15
N ILE A 51 2.85 5.86 -1.13
CA ILE A 51 1.71 6.49 -0.45
C ILE A 51 0.66 6.84 -1.50
N SER A 52 -0.55 6.31 -1.34
CA SER A 52 -1.71 6.60 -2.18
C SER A 52 -2.40 7.90 -1.74
N LYS A 53 -2.86 7.91 -0.48
CA LYS A 53 -3.67 8.98 0.10
C LYS A 53 -3.15 9.31 1.49
N VAL A 54 -3.09 10.59 1.80
CA VAL A 54 -2.99 11.08 3.18
C VAL A 54 -4.33 11.73 3.49
N GLU A 55 -5.03 11.19 4.48
CA GLU A 55 -6.21 11.81 5.06
C GLU A 55 -5.79 12.60 6.31
N ILE A 56 -6.39 13.77 6.51
CA ILE A 56 -6.14 14.63 7.67
C ILE A 56 -7.48 15.01 8.29
N GLU A 57 -7.73 14.57 9.51
CA GLU A 57 -8.90 14.93 10.29
C GLU A 57 -8.45 15.76 11.50
N ARG A 58 -9.15 16.86 11.80
CA ARG A 58 -8.75 17.76 12.90
C ARG A 58 -9.87 17.92 13.92
N THR A 59 -9.56 17.61 15.17
CA THR A 59 -10.29 18.09 16.35
C THR A 59 -9.61 19.39 16.82
N ARG A 60 -10.20 20.12 17.79
CA ARG A 60 -9.66 21.39 18.31
C ARG A 60 -8.17 21.29 18.72
N GLU A 61 -7.83 20.26 19.49
CA GLU A 61 -6.51 20.07 20.11
C GLU A 61 -5.63 18.99 19.43
N ARG A 62 -6.25 18.06 18.70
CA ARG A 62 -5.60 16.83 18.21
C ARG A 62 -5.77 16.73 16.69
N VAL A 63 -4.67 16.42 15.99
CA VAL A 63 -4.68 16.16 14.55
C VAL A 63 -4.51 14.67 14.30
N ARG A 64 -5.42 14.08 13.52
CA ARG A 64 -5.38 12.69 13.08
C ARG A 64 -4.90 12.66 11.63
N VAL A 65 -3.89 11.85 11.35
CA VAL A 65 -3.27 11.69 10.03
C VAL A 65 -3.30 10.22 9.66
N ASP A 66 -4.13 9.88 8.67
CA ASP A 66 -4.38 8.51 8.24
C ASP A 66 -3.71 8.28 6.87
N ILE A 67 -2.56 7.60 6.89
CA ILE A 67 -1.72 7.35 5.71
C ILE A 67 -2.11 6.02 5.08
N HIS A 68 -2.63 6.08 3.86
CA HIS A 68 -2.91 4.91 3.03
C HIS A 68 -1.67 4.58 2.19
N THR A 69 -1.08 3.41 2.44
CA THR A 69 0.19 2.97 1.83
C THR A 69 0.14 1.55 1.28
N ALA A 70 0.94 1.29 0.24
CA ALA A 70 1.16 -0.03 -0.32
C ALA A 70 2.10 -0.92 0.52
N ARG A 71 2.93 -0.33 1.40
CA ARG A 71 3.98 -1.04 2.16
C ARG A 71 4.08 -0.49 3.60
N PRO A 72 3.13 -0.84 4.49
CA PRO A 72 3.07 -0.27 5.84
C PRO A 72 4.36 -0.50 6.66
N GLY A 73 5.03 -1.64 6.50
CA GLY A 73 6.29 -1.94 7.19
C GLY A 73 7.44 -0.94 6.89
N ILE A 74 7.41 -0.26 5.75
CA ILE A 74 8.41 0.78 5.41
C ILE A 74 8.10 2.09 6.16
N VAL A 75 6.82 2.41 6.40
CA VAL A 75 6.38 3.61 7.13
C VAL A 75 6.55 3.44 8.64
N ILE A 76 6.32 2.23 9.15
CA ILE A 76 6.52 1.87 10.57
C ILE A 76 8.03 1.81 10.90
N GLY A 77 8.82 1.18 10.03
CA GLY A 77 10.25 0.96 10.23
C GLY A 77 10.56 -0.10 11.30
N ARG A 78 11.84 -0.27 11.62
CA ARG A 78 12.29 -1.25 12.63
C ARG A 78 11.79 -0.84 14.01
N ARG A 79 11.01 -1.71 14.67
CA ARG A 79 10.40 -1.48 16.01
C ARG A 79 9.60 -0.17 16.14
N GLY A 80 8.97 0.31 15.07
CA GLY A 80 8.16 1.56 15.10
C GLY A 80 8.96 2.87 15.01
N ALA A 81 10.30 2.80 15.01
CA ALA A 81 11.16 3.97 15.15
C ALA A 81 10.96 5.05 14.06
N GLU A 82 10.50 4.68 12.85
CA GLU A 82 10.22 5.67 11.80
C GLU A 82 8.83 6.31 11.96
N ALA A 83 7.82 5.55 12.41
CA ALA A 83 6.52 6.12 12.78
C ALA A 83 6.64 7.12 13.93
N ASP A 84 7.49 6.86 14.93
CA ASP A 84 7.70 7.79 16.05
C ASP A 84 8.50 9.03 15.63
N ARG A 85 9.51 8.88 14.76
CA ARG A 85 10.20 10.02 14.10
C ARG A 85 9.23 10.87 13.27
N LEU A 86 8.28 10.24 12.58
CA LEU A 86 7.25 10.94 11.82
C LEU A 86 6.28 11.67 12.75
N ARG A 87 5.79 11.03 13.83
CA ARG A 87 4.93 11.68 14.84
C ARG A 87 5.62 12.92 15.42
N GLY A 88 6.84 12.78 15.94
CA GLY A 88 7.62 13.90 16.48
C GLY A 88 8.01 14.95 15.43
N SER A 89 8.10 14.60 14.14
CA SER A 89 8.26 15.57 13.05
C SER A 89 6.99 16.38 12.80
N LEU A 90 5.82 15.75 12.90
CA LEU A 90 4.53 16.38 12.66
C LEU A 90 4.10 17.24 13.85
N GLU A 91 4.31 16.78 15.08
CA GLU A 91 4.04 17.55 16.30
C GLU A 91 4.84 18.86 16.32
N LYS A 92 6.14 18.82 15.98
CA LYS A 92 6.98 20.02 15.80
C LYS A 92 6.54 20.96 14.68
N LEU A 93 5.80 20.49 13.67
CA LEU A 93 5.26 21.30 12.58
C LEU A 93 3.86 21.89 12.87
N THR A 94 3.15 21.34 13.85
CA THR A 94 1.72 21.59 14.10
C THR A 94 1.47 22.24 15.46
N GLY A 95 2.39 22.10 16.43
CA GLY A 95 2.20 22.58 17.80
C GLY A 95 1.09 21.86 18.58
N LYS A 96 0.59 20.74 18.04
CA LYS A 96 -0.55 19.95 18.54
C LYS A 96 -0.19 18.47 18.56
N GLN A 97 -0.85 17.69 19.41
CA GLN A 97 -0.63 16.23 19.47
C GLN A 97 -1.11 15.56 18.18
N VAL A 98 -0.29 14.66 17.63
CA VAL A 98 -0.58 13.99 16.34
C VAL A 98 -0.84 12.51 16.53
N GLN A 99 -2.06 12.08 16.19
CA GLN A 99 -2.42 10.68 16.03
C GLN A 99 -2.05 10.25 14.60
N LEU A 100 -1.12 9.32 14.46
CA LEU A 100 -0.63 8.82 13.17
C LEU A 100 -1.11 7.38 12.96
N ASN A 101 -2.06 7.18 12.04
CA ASN A 101 -2.54 5.87 11.65
C ASN A 101 -1.96 5.48 10.29
N ILE A 102 -1.57 4.21 10.14
CA ILE A 102 -0.98 3.67 8.91
C ILE A 102 -1.90 2.55 8.43
N LEU A 103 -2.53 2.76 7.28
CA LEU A 103 -3.55 1.89 6.70
C LEU A 103 -3.02 1.27 5.40
N GLU A 104 -3.25 -0.04 5.24
CA GLU A 104 -2.79 -0.78 4.07
C GLU A 104 -3.79 -0.71 2.91
N VAL A 105 -3.31 -0.39 1.71
CA VAL A 105 -4.12 -0.40 0.48
C VAL A 105 -4.24 -1.84 -0.02
N LYS A 106 -5.35 -2.50 0.32
CA LYS A 106 -5.65 -3.92 0.04
C LYS A 106 -5.31 -4.38 -1.39
N ASN A 107 -5.54 -3.54 -2.41
CA ASN A 107 -5.22 -3.80 -3.82
C ASN A 107 -4.40 -2.63 -4.40
N SER A 108 -3.08 -2.70 -4.30
CA SER A 108 -2.16 -1.65 -4.79
C SER A 108 -2.24 -1.41 -6.30
N GLU A 109 -2.39 -2.47 -7.09
CA GLU A 109 -2.52 -2.41 -8.56
C GLU A 109 -3.87 -1.82 -9.03
N ALA A 110 -4.86 -1.68 -8.13
CA ALA A 110 -6.13 -1.03 -8.40
C ALA A 110 -6.12 0.48 -8.04
N ASP A 111 -5.04 1.01 -7.47
CA ASP A 111 -4.92 2.41 -7.06
C ASP A 111 -4.18 3.23 -8.13
N ALA A 112 -4.79 4.31 -8.62
CA ALA A 112 -4.22 5.04 -9.74
C ALA A 112 -2.91 5.77 -9.39
N GLN A 113 -2.73 6.18 -8.13
CA GLN A 113 -1.52 6.86 -7.68
C GLN A 113 -0.36 5.88 -7.50
N LEU A 114 -0.63 4.70 -6.94
CA LEU A 114 0.38 3.63 -6.80
C LEU A 114 0.81 3.06 -8.16
N VAL A 115 -0.12 2.87 -9.11
CA VAL A 115 0.22 2.47 -10.49
C VAL A 115 1.01 3.57 -11.21
N ALA A 116 0.65 4.86 -11.04
CA ALA A 116 1.43 5.97 -11.61
C ALA A 116 2.86 6.01 -11.06
N GLN A 117 3.03 5.80 -9.75
CA GLN A 117 4.35 5.72 -9.11
C GLN A 117 5.14 4.48 -9.60
N GLY A 118 4.54 3.30 -9.64
CA GLY A 118 5.21 2.07 -10.06
C GLY A 118 5.66 2.07 -11.52
N ILE A 119 4.96 2.80 -12.39
CA ILE A 119 5.40 3.09 -13.77
C ILE A 119 6.54 4.12 -13.77
N ALA A 120 6.45 5.17 -12.95
CA ALA A 120 7.49 6.20 -12.85
C ALA A 120 8.83 5.65 -12.32
N GLU A 121 8.81 4.76 -11.31
CA GLU A 121 9.99 4.06 -10.80
C GLU A 121 10.67 3.18 -11.89
N GLN A 122 9.88 2.55 -12.76
CA GLN A 122 10.43 1.81 -13.91
C GLN A 122 11.06 2.74 -14.95
N LEU A 123 10.48 3.93 -15.19
CA LEU A 123 11.02 4.93 -16.11
C LEU A 123 12.33 5.56 -15.60
N SER A 124 12.45 5.84 -14.28
CA SER A 124 13.72 6.27 -13.69
C SER A 124 14.80 5.19 -13.79
N ASN A 125 14.40 3.92 -13.64
CA ASN A 125 15.28 2.76 -13.79
C ASN A 125 15.55 2.37 -15.26
N ARG A 126 15.42 3.33 -16.20
CA ARG A 126 15.71 3.21 -17.64
C ARG A 126 14.94 2.10 -18.38
N VAL A 127 13.84 1.57 -17.82
CA VAL A 127 13.00 0.57 -18.51
C VAL A 127 12.27 1.22 -19.68
N SER A 128 12.22 0.53 -20.83
CA SER A 128 11.49 0.97 -22.01
C SER A 128 10.04 1.37 -21.67
N PHE A 129 9.66 2.60 -22.01
CA PHE A 129 8.39 3.21 -21.58
C PHE A 129 7.16 2.42 -22.07
N ARG A 130 7.21 1.81 -23.26
CA ARG A 130 6.14 0.93 -23.75
C ARG A 130 5.98 -0.32 -22.89
N ARG A 131 7.09 -0.91 -22.41
CA ARG A 131 7.10 -2.07 -21.51
C ARG A 131 6.55 -1.70 -20.13
N ALA A 132 6.98 -0.57 -19.57
CA ALA A 132 6.50 -0.07 -18.28
C ALA A 132 4.97 0.22 -18.32
N MET A 133 4.48 0.92 -19.33
CA MET A 133 3.04 1.19 -19.50
C MET A 133 2.22 -0.09 -19.71
N ARG A 134 2.64 -1.01 -20.59
CA ARG A 134 1.93 -2.28 -20.82
C ARG A 134 1.88 -3.14 -19.55
N LYS A 135 3.00 -3.25 -18.81
CA LYS A 135 3.05 -3.97 -17.54
C LYS A 135 2.08 -3.38 -16.52
N GLY A 136 2.08 -2.06 -16.33
CA GLY A 136 1.19 -1.38 -15.39
C GLY A 136 -0.30 -1.56 -15.75
N MET A 137 -0.66 -1.46 -17.04
CA MET A 137 -2.03 -1.73 -17.48
C MET A 137 -2.46 -3.17 -17.25
N GLN A 138 -1.61 -4.14 -17.59
CA GLN A 138 -1.92 -5.58 -17.41
C GLN A 138 -2.01 -5.98 -15.93
N SER A 139 -1.21 -5.37 -15.05
CA SER A 139 -1.35 -5.55 -13.61
C SER A 139 -2.66 -4.97 -13.07
N ALA A 140 -3.00 -3.74 -13.46
CA ALA A 140 -4.25 -3.10 -13.03
C ALA A 140 -5.49 -3.86 -13.53
N MET A 141 -5.52 -4.24 -14.81
CA MET A 141 -6.65 -4.95 -15.43
C MET A 141 -6.81 -6.39 -14.91
N ARG A 142 -5.78 -6.99 -14.28
CA ARG A 142 -5.91 -8.26 -13.55
C ARG A 142 -6.72 -8.12 -12.25
N SER A 143 -6.87 -6.90 -11.72
CA SER A 143 -7.64 -6.65 -10.51
C SER A 143 -9.14 -6.62 -10.82
N GLN A 144 -9.92 -7.53 -10.25
CA GLN A 144 -11.38 -7.67 -10.48
C GLN A 144 -12.21 -6.37 -10.31
N GLN A 145 -11.66 -5.38 -9.61
CA GLN A 145 -12.29 -4.07 -9.39
C GLN A 145 -12.07 -3.07 -10.55
N VAL A 146 -11.27 -3.39 -11.56
CA VAL A 146 -10.91 -2.49 -12.66
C VAL A 146 -11.67 -2.87 -13.92
N LYS A 147 -12.50 -1.95 -14.44
CA LYS A 147 -13.26 -2.10 -15.70
C LYS A 147 -12.59 -1.41 -16.90
N GLY A 148 -11.49 -0.71 -16.65
CA GLY A 148 -10.63 -0.13 -17.67
C GLY A 148 -9.59 0.82 -17.08
N ILE A 149 -8.52 1.03 -17.84
CA ILE A 149 -7.39 1.86 -17.47
C ILE A 149 -6.92 2.68 -18.67
N ARG A 150 -6.53 3.94 -18.43
CA ARG A 150 -5.77 4.76 -19.37
C ARG A 150 -4.46 5.16 -18.71
N VAL A 151 -3.36 5.02 -19.44
CA VAL A 151 -2.04 5.54 -19.04
C VAL A 151 -1.57 6.52 -20.10
N GLN A 152 -1.03 7.66 -19.69
CA GLN A 152 -0.39 8.63 -20.58
C GLN A 152 0.94 9.08 -19.97
N CYS A 153 2.02 8.91 -20.73
CA CYS A 153 3.36 9.40 -20.38
C CYS A 153 3.73 10.58 -21.29
N GLY A 154 4.21 11.67 -20.71
CA GLY A 154 4.62 12.88 -21.44
C GLY A 154 5.99 13.38 -21.02
N GLY A 155 6.85 13.68 -21.99
CA GLY A 155 8.22 14.20 -21.78
C GLY A 155 9.22 13.59 -22.77
N ARG A 156 10.50 13.58 -22.40
CA ARG A 156 11.60 13.01 -23.21
C ARG A 156 11.61 11.46 -23.19
N LEU A 157 10.57 10.87 -23.78
CA LEU A 157 10.33 9.42 -23.79
C LEU A 157 11.47 8.67 -24.49
N GLY A 158 12.25 7.92 -23.71
CA GLY A 158 13.43 7.17 -24.16
C GLY A 158 14.73 7.99 -24.23
N GLY A 159 14.79 9.19 -23.62
CA GLY A 159 15.96 10.06 -23.68
C GLY A 159 16.07 10.95 -24.92
N ALA A 160 15.18 10.74 -25.90
CA ALA A 160 15.04 11.58 -27.09
C ALA A 160 15.01 13.08 -26.74
N GLU A 161 15.58 13.91 -27.59
CA GLU A 161 15.63 15.38 -27.43
C GLU A 161 14.21 15.98 -27.39
N MET A 162 13.42 15.74 -28.44
CA MET A 162 12.06 16.23 -28.53
C MET A 162 11.12 15.50 -27.54
N SER A 163 10.36 16.27 -26.77
CA SER A 163 9.33 15.72 -25.88
C SER A 163 8.12 15.20 -26.65
N ARG A 164 7.67 13.99 -26.30
CA ARG A 164 6.51 13.32 -26.90
C ARG A 164 5.47 13.01 -25.83
N SER A 165 4.22 12.83 -26.24
CA SER A 165 3.13 12.34 -25.38
C SER A 165 2.55 11.07 -26.00
N GLU A 166 2.73 9.95 -25.32
CA GLU A 166 2.20 8.65 -25.74
C GLU A 166 1.15 8.19 -24.72
N PHE A 167 0.07 7.60 -25.19
CA PHE A 167 -0.99 7.07 -24.33
C PHE A 167 -1.45 5.70 -24.80
N TYR A 168 -1.85 4.88 -23.84
CA TYR A 168 -2.54 3.62 -24.07
C TYR A 168 -3.83 3.58 -23.23
N ARG A 169 -4.80 2.79 -23.68
CA ARG A 169 -6.06 2.53 -22.99
C ARG A 169 -6.40 1.06 -23.16
N ASP A 170 -6.90 0.46 -22.07
CA ASP A 170 -7.56 -0.83 -22.06
C ASP A 170 -8.94 -0.67 -21.37
N GLY A 171 -9.92 -1.48 -21.77
CA GLY A 171 -11.30 -1.40 -21.27
C GLY A 171 -11.99 -0.02 -21.43
N GLN A 172 -12.95 0.25 -20.54
CA GLN A 172 -13.77 1.47 -20.56
C GLN A 172 -13.19 2.56 -19.66
N VAL A 173 -13.21 3.83 -20.11
CA VAL A 173 -12.73 4.98 -19.32
C VAL A 173 -13.66 6.21 -19.54
N PRO A 174 -14.87 6.23 -18.95
CA PRO A 174 -15.90 7.23 -19.24
C PRO A 174 -15.68 8.56 -18.48
N LEU A 175 -14.74 9.38 -18.97
CA LEU A 175 -14.30 10.62 -18.30
C LEU A 175 -15.42 11.62 -17.98
N HIS A 176 -16.44 11.73 -18.84
CA HIS A 176 -17.54 12.70 -18.72
C HIS A 176 -18.64 12.24 -17.74
N THR A 177 -18.75 10.94 -17.45
CA THR A 177 -19.83 10.36 -16.65
C THR A 177 -19.59 10.58 -15.17
N LEU A 178 -20.36 11.46 -14.52
CA LEU A 178 -20.20 11.80 -13.09
C LEU A 178 -20.38 10.60 -12.14
N ARG A 179 -21.35 9.71 -12.44
CA ARG A 179 -21.62 8.48 -11.66
C ARG A 179 -20.53 7.40 -11.76
N ALA A 180 -19.56 7.55 -12.66
CA ALA A 180 -18.43 6.64 -12.79
C ALA A 180 -17.41 6.88 -11.68
N ASP A 181 -17.09 5.85 -10.89
CA ASP A 181 -15.99 5.86 -9.94
C ASP A 181 -14.67 5.84 -10.71
N MET A 182 -14.01 7.00 -10.73
CA MET A 182 -12.82 7.26 -11.51
C MET A 182 -11.70 7.75 -10.60
N ASP A 183 -10.71 6.88 -10.45
CA ASP A 183 -9.48 7.17 -9.75
C ASP A 183 -8.47 7.82 -10.71
N TYR A 184 -7.69 8.78 -10.22
CA TYR A 184 -6.73 9.55 -11.01
C TYR A 184 -5.42 9.75 -10.24
N GLY A 185 -4.35 9.19 -10.80
CA GLY A 185 -3.00 9.30 -10.28
C GLY A 185 -2.10 10.14 -11.18
N PHE A 186 -1.19 10.88 -10.55
CA PHE A 186 -0.13 11.62 -11.23
C PHE A 186 1.19 11.47 -10.47
N PHE A 187 2.23 11.07 -11.19
CA PHE A 187 3.59 11.00 -10.66
C PHE A 187 4.59 11.48 -11.71
N GLU A 188 5.72 12.04 -11.26
CA GLU A 188 6.75 12.62 -12.12
C GLU A 188 8.05 11.83 -11.96
N ALA A 189 8.37 10.98 -12.95
CA ALA A 189 9.62 10.24 -12.97
C ALA A 189 10.81 11.21 -13.10
N ARG A 190 11.76 11.15 -12.17
CA ARG A 190 13.04 11.84 -12.28
C ARG A 190 13.97 10.99 -13.14
N THR A 191 14.48 11.53 -14.25
CA THR A 191 15.42 10.84 -15.15
C THR A 191 16.62 11.74 -15.42
N THR A 192 17.73 11.17 -15.92
CA THR A 192 18.93 11.95 -16.28
C THR A 192 18.67 13.01 -17.35
N PHE A 193 17.66 12.82 -18.19
CA PHE A 193 17.33 13.72 -19.30
C PHE A 193 16.25 14.76 -18.96
N GLY A 194 15.78 14.77 -17.70
CA GLY A 194 14.69 15.63 -17.24
C GLY A 194 13.56 14.84 -16.57
N ARG A 195 12.33 15.38 -16.60
CA ARG A 195 11.17 14.82 -15.91
C ARG A 195 10.18 14.21 -16.91
N ILE A 196 9.62 13.04 -16.60
CA ILE A 196 8.55 12.41 -17.40
C ILE A 196 7.29 12.34 -16.54
N GLY A 197 6.22 13.02 -16.97
CA GLY A 197 4.94 13.01 -16.27
C GLY A 197 4.12 11.78 -16.64
N VAL A 198 3.78 10.96 -15.65
CA VAL A 198 2.92 9.77 -15.78
C VAL A 198 1.54 10.09 -15.22
N LYS A 199 0.52 10.01 -16.08
CA LYS A 199 -0.89 10.22 -15.73
C LYS A 199 -1.66 8.91 -15.91
N VAL A 200 -2.37 8.49 -14.87
CA VAL A 200 -3.13 7.23 -14.84
C VAL A 200 -4.58 7.52 -14.48
N TRP A 201 -5.51 6.94 -15.22
CA TRP A 201 -6.94 6.94 -14.92
C TRP A 201 -7.39 5.49 -14.78
N ILE A 202 -8.01 5.13 -13.65
CA ILE A 202 -8.57 3.79 -13.42
C ILE A 202 -10.08 3.94 -13.22
N TYR A 203 -10.87 3.20 -14.01
CA TYR A 203 -12.33 3.13 -13.90
C TYR A 203 -12.73 1.89 -13.11
N LYS A 204 -13.43 2.09 -11.98
CA LYS A 204 -13.77 1.03 -11.02
C LYS A 204 -15.21 0.53 -11.13
N GLY A 205 -16.06 1.23 -11.89
CA GLY A 205 -17.48 0.94 -12.07
C GLY A 205 -18.35 2.18 -11.84
N GLU A 206 -19.66 1.99 -11.78
CA GLU A 206 -20.62 3.06 -11.52
C GLU A 206 -21.18 2.93 -10.11
N LEU A 207 -21.34 4.05 -9.41
CA LEU A 207 -21.87 4.11 -8.04
C LEU A 207 -23.34 4.53 -8.07
N VAL A 208 -24.25 3.55 -8.11
CA VAL A 208 -25.70 3.75 -8.28
C VAL A 208 -26.38 4.10 -6.93
N GLY A 209 -25.93 5.20 -6.33
CA GLY A 209 -26.41 5.70 -5.04
C GLY A 209 -25.53 6.78 -4.38
N GLY A 210 -24.45 7.22 -5.05
CA GLY A 210 -23.56 8.28 -4.57
C GLY A 210 -22.75 7.89 -3.32
N LEU A 211 -22.18 8.91 -2.65
CA LEU A 211 -21.26 8.71 -1.51
C LEU A 211 -21.88 7.94 -0.33
N LYS A 212 -23.18 8.09 -0.06
CA LYS A 212 -23.85 7.43 1.09
C LYS A 212 -23.80 5.90 1.02
N GLN A 213 -24.08 5.31 -0.14
CA GLN A 213 -23.94 3.86 -0.32
C GLN A 213 -22.48 3.41 -0.25
N LYS A 214 -21.53 4.18 -0.79
CA LYS A 214 -20.10 3.85 -0.73
C LYS A 214 -19.57 3.82 0.72
N GLN A 215 -20.09 4.71 1.58
CA GLN A 215 -19.84 4.70 3.02
C GLN A 215 -20.45 3.46 3.68
N GLN A 216 -21.74 3.20 3.47
CA GLN A 216 -22.44 2.02 4.01
C GLN A 216 -21.79 0.69 3.59
N GLU A 217 -21.40 0.53 2.32
CA GLU A 217 -20.70 -0.66 1.83
C GLU A 217 -19.33 -0.82 2.52
N SER A 218 -18.62 0.29 2.76
CA SER A 218 -17.33 0.26 3.48
C SER A 218 -17.47 -0.09 4.97
N GLU A 219 -18.56 0.33 5.61
CA GLU A 219 -18.90 -0.01 7.00
C GLU A 219 -19.34 -1.47 7.15
N VAL A 220 -20.21 -1.96 6.25
CA VAL A 220 -20.65 -3.37 6.24
C VAL A 220 -19.49 -4.32 5.88
N ARG A 221 -18.52 -3.86 5.09
CA ARG A 221 -17.32 -4.62 4.71
C ARG A 221 -16.12 -4.41 5.66
N ALA A 222 -16.27 -3.61 6.71
CA ALA A 222 -15.34 -3.63 7.82
C ALA A 222 -15.56 -4.93 8.62
N PRO A 223 -14.51 -5.70 8.95
CA PRO A 223 -14.68 -6.86 9.81
C PRO A 223 -15.13 -6.38 11.19
N ARG A 224 -16.38 -6.69 11.57
CA ARG A 224 -16.83 -6.54 12.96
C ARG A 224 -15.90 -7.40 13.81
N GLY A 225 -15.13 -6.76 14.69
CA GLY A 225 -14.17 -7.45 15.54
C GLY A 225 -14.85 -8.56 16.34
N GLU A 226 -14.16 -9.69 16.49
CA GLU A 226 -14.69 -10.94 17.04
C GLU A 226 -14.84 -10.89 18.57
N GLY A 227 -15.60 -9.92 19.06
CA GLY A 227 -15.93 -9.72 20.47
C GLY A 227 -16.98 -10.72 20.93
N GLY A 228 -16.56 -11.95 21.18
CA GLY A 228 -17.40 -13.06 21.67
C GLY A 228 -17.93 -12.90 23.12
N GLY A 229 -18.41 -11.71 23.48
CA GLY A 229 -18.98 -11.40 24.79
C GLY A 229 -20.35 -12.04 25.00
N ARG A 230 -20.38 -13.32 25.35
CA ARG A 230 -21.62 -14.07 25.65
C ARG A 230 -22.14 -13.75 27.06
N GLU A 231 -22.52 -12.50 27.31
CA GLU A 231 -23.34 -12.14 28.46
C GLU A 231 -24.82 -12.42 28.16
N GLY A 232 -25.48 -13.20 29.00
CA GLY A 232 -26.89 -13.54 28.80
C GLY A 232 -27.45 -14.45 29.88
N ARG A 233 -28.25 -13.85 30.77
CA ARG A 233 -28.99 -14.49 31.88
C ARG A 233 -28.07 -14.95 33.02
N GLY A 234 -28.23 -14.50 34.26
CA GLY A 234 -29.26 -13.64 34.84
C GLY A 234 -29.55 -14.15 36.26
N GLY A 235 -29.18 -13.38 37.28
CA GLY A 235 -29.13 -13.86 38.66
C GLY A 235 -30.49 -14.25 39.25
N ARG A 236 -30.48 -15.19 40.20
CA ARG A 236 -31.61 -15.45 41.11
C ARG A 236 -31.11 -15.47 42.55
N SER A 237 -31.83 -14.75 43.41
CA SER A 237 -31.45 -14.45 44.79
C SER A 237 -31.57 -15.62 45.76
N GLU A 238 -30.82 -15.53 46.86
CA GLU A 238 -30.99 -16.38 48.04
C GLU A 238 -32.40 -16.24 48.66
N ARG A 239 -33.06 -17.37 48.98
CA ARG A 239 -33.72 -17.56 50.28
C ARG A 239 -34.24 -18.99 50.50
N GLY A 240 -33.87 -19.58 51.64
CA GLY A 240 -34.46 -20.81 52.17
C GLY A 240 -33.97 -22.12 51.51
N GLY A 241 -34.00 -23.26 52.19
CA GLY A 241 -34.31 -23.45 53.62
C GLY A 241 -34.30 -24.91 54.07
N ARG A 242 -33.82 -25.13 55.31
CA ARG A 242 -34.02 -26.31 56.20
C ARG A 242 -34.16 -27.73 55.58
N ARG A 243 -33.11 -28.53 55.82
CA ARG A 243 -33.13 -29.88 56.46
C ARG A 243 -33.86 -31.08 55.78
N ARG A 244 -33.11 -32.20 55.83
CA ARG A 244 -33.50 -33.59 56.26
C ARG A 244 -33.76 -34.66 55.18
N SER A 245 -32.93 -35.72 55.25
CA SER A 245 -33.23 -37.16 55.20
C SER A 245 -34.19 -37.76 54.14
N GLY A 246 -33.75 -38.83 53.47
CA GLY A 246 -34.65 -39.82 52.85
C GLY A 246 -33.91 -40.88 52.03
N ALA A 247 -34.00 -42.15 52.44
CA ALA A 247 -33.34 -43.30 51.81
C ALA A 247 -34.02 -43.80 50.51
N SER A 248 -33.41 -44.84 49.91
CA SER A 248 -33.89 -45.66 48.77
C SER A 248 -33.78 -45.01 47.37
N GLY A 249 -33.38 -45.74 46.31
CA GLY A 249 -32.82 -47.11 46.23
C GLY A 249 -33.04 -47.74 44.85
N THR A 250 -32.18 -48.69 44.43
CA THR A 250 -32.30 -49.60 43.24
C THR A 250 -32.34 -48.92 41.84
N THR A 251 -31.80 -49.46 40.72
CA THR A 251 -30.98 -50.66 40.44
C THR A 251 -30.32 -50.56 39.04
N ALA A 252 -29.18 -51.25 38.86
CA ALA A 252 -28.70 -51.94 37.64
C ALA A 252 -28.40 -51.17 36.32
N THR A 253 -27.60 -51.84 35.46
CA THR A 253 -26.95 -51.43 34.19
C THR A 253 -25.85 -50.35 34.33
N GLY A 254 -24.63 -50.46 33.76
CA GLY A 254 -24.07 -51.37 32.73
C GLY A 254 -24.08 -50.69 31.35
N THR A 255 -22.99 -50.50 30.60
CA THR A 255 -21.56 -50.96 30.67
C THR A 255 -20.70 -49.83 30.03
N GLU A 256 -19.37 -49.78 29.81
CA GLU A 256 -18.20 -50.69 29.79
C GLU A 256 -16.90 -49.85 29.98
N ALA A 257 -15.74 -50.46 30.29
CA ALA A 257 -14.44 -49.77 30.35
C ALA A 257 -13.17 -50.65 30.14
N GLY A 258 -12.95 -51.17 28.92
CA GLY A 258 -11.67 -51.71 28.44
C GLY A 258 -11.28 -53.13 28.92
N ARG A 259 -10.10 -53.67 28.55
CA ARG A 259 -9.03 -53.12 27.68
C ARG A 259 -8.14 -54.26 27.10
N ALA A 260 -7.89 -54.21 25.78
CA ALA A 260 -6.78 -54.83 25.02
C ALA A 260 -6.48 -56.36 25.12
N ALA A 261 -6.37 -57.02 23.95
CA ALA A 261 -5.22 -57.89 23.60
C ALA A 261 -5.17 -58.28 22.09
N THR A 262 -3.95 -58.28 21.51
CA THR A 262 -3.40 -59.13 20.41
C THR A 262 -4.29 -59.78 19.31
N GLY A 263 -3.88 -59.73 18.02
CA GLY A 263 -4.38 -60.72 17.05
C GLY A 263 -4.18 -60.60 15.51
N LYS A 264 -2.95 -60.45 14.99
CA LYS A 264 -2.45 -60.88 13.63
C LYS A 264 -3.23 -60.63 12.29
N THR A 265 -2.42 -60.40 11.25
CA THR A 265 -2.57 -60.74 9.80
C THR A 265 -3.62 -60.07 8.88
N GLY A 266 -3.17 -59.56 7.71
CA GLY A 266 -3.88 -59.79 6.43
C GLY A 266 -3.88 -58.72 5.31
N LYS A 267 -2.76 -58.51 4.59
CA LYS A 267 -2.63 -57.71 3.32
C LYS A 267 -3.01 -56.20 3.41
N GLY A 268 -2.48 -55.29 2.57
CA GLY A 268 -1.35 -55.36 1.64
C GLY A 268 -1.53 -54.52 0.37
N SER A 269 -0.71 -53.47 0.17
CA SER A 269 -0.50 -52.79 -1.14
C SER A 269 0.82 -52.00 -1.17
N LYS A 270 1.34 -51.71 -2.37
CA LYS A 270 2.64 -51.06 -2.64
C LYS A 270 2.51 -49.55 -2.84
N SER A 271 3.49 -48.77 -2.40
CA SER A 271 3.96 -47.54 -3.08
C SER A 271 5.27 -46.99 -2.47
N GLY A 272 5.99 -46.16 -3.22
CA GLY A 272 7.01 -45.22 -2.69
C GLY A 272 8.37 -45.80 -2.29
N GLY A 273 9.30 -45.96 -3.25
CA GLY A 273 10.70 -46.31 -2.99
C GLY A 273 11.69 -45.38 -3.72
N GLY A 274 12.55 -44.71 -2.96
CA GLY A 274 13.62 -43.81 -3.42
C GLY A 274 14.01 -42.80 -2.31
N PRO A 275 15.11 -42.04 -2.43
CA PRO A 275 16.10 -42.00 -3.51
C PRO A 275 17.49 -42.52 -3.10
N VAL A 276 18.43 -42.62 -4.05
CA VAL A 276 19.88 -42.67 -3.79
C VAL A 276 20.59 -41.73 -4.79
N GLY A 277 21.67 -41.09 -4.35
CA GLY A 277 22.44 -40.09 -5.11
C GLY A 277 23.71 -40.63 -5.78
N PRO A 278 24.83 -39.87 -5.82
CA PRO A 278 25.45 -39.56 -7.11
C PRO A 278 26.94 -39.92 -7.27
N ALA A 279 27.38 -39.96 -8.54
CA ALA A 279 28.77 -39.90 -9.02
C ALA A 279 28.72 -39.21 -10.41
N GLU A 280 29.39 -38.08 -10.65
CA GLU A 280 30.84 -37.87 -10.89
C GLU A 280 31.34 -38.35 -12.26
N SER A 281 31.75 -37.38 -13.10
CA SER A 281 32.88 -37.49 -14.02
C SER A 281 33.40 -36.08 -14.32
N SER A 282 34.73 -35.90 -14.41
CA SER A 282 35.38 -34.59 -14.49
C SER A 282 36.42 -34.52 -15.62
N GLN A 283 36.54 -33.33 -16.21
CA GLN A 283 37.68 -32.79 -16.99
C GLN A 283 37.37 -31.28 -17.20
N GLN A 284 38.21 -30.26 -16.92
CA GLN A 284 39.66 -30.05 -17.15
C GLN A 284 40.03 -30.12 -18.64
N GLU A 285 40.79 -29.19 -19.25
CA GLU A 285 41.57 -28.02 -18.76
C GLU A 285 41.84 -27.08 -19.98
N GLN A 286 41.98 -25.74 -19.90
CA GLN A 286 43.23 -24.92 -19.83
C GLN A 286 42.79 -23.46 -20.16
N THR A 287 43.11 -22.38 -19.43
CA THR A 287 44.38 -21.69 -19.08
C THR A 287 45.10 -20.96 -20.23
N THR A 288 45.12 -19.62 -20.14
CA THR A 288 46.23 -18.73 -20.53
C THR A 288 46.07 -17.35 -19.87
N SER A 289 47.17 -16.77 -19.37
CA SER A 289 47.34 -15.31 -19.14
C SER A 289 47.91 -14.66 -20.43
N ASP A 290 48.38 -13.41 -20.58
CA ASP A 290 48.90 -12.31 -19.72
C ASP A 290 49.01 -11.03 -20.65
N VAL A 291 49.45 -9.78 -20.36
CA VAL A 291 50.05 -9.03 -19.22
C VAL A 291 49.57 -7.55 -19.30
N ALA A 292 49.88 -6.74 -18.27
CA ALA A 292 50.03 -5.26 -18.26
C ALA A 292 48.74 -4.39 -18.30
N ALA A 293 48.58 -3.24 -17.60
CA ALA A 293 49.41 -2.29 -16.81
C ALA A 293 49.70 -0.93 -17.49
N GLU A 294 49.82 0.11 -16.66
CA GLU A 294 49.95 1.55 -16.98
C GLU A 294 48.76 2.19 -17.74
N ASN A 295 48.45 3.50 -17.64
CA ASN A 295 49.13 4.61 -16.96
C ASN A 295 48.12 5.62 -16.37
N ALA A 296 48.56 6.55 -15.50
CA ALA A 296 47.69 7.59 -14.91
C ALA A 296 48.44 8.93 -14.66
N PRO A 297 47.91 10.08 -15.11
CA PRO A 297 48.43 11.39 -14.75
C PRO A 297 47.64 12.05 -13.59
N ALA A 298 48.38 12.62 -12.64
CA ALA A 298 47.89 13.67 -11.73
C ALA A 298 48.32 15.06 -12.29
N VAL A 299 48.37 16.10 -11.43
CA VAL A 299 48.73 17.51 -11.75
C VAL A 299 47.57 18.28 -12.42
N SER A 300 47.18 19.50 -12.02
CA SER A 300 47.65 20.41 -10.95
C SER A 300 46.49 21.17 -10.28
N GLU A 301 46.68 21.52 -9.00
CA GLU A 301 46.04 22.71 -8.40
C GLU A 301 46.91 23.95 -8.69
N PRO A 302 46.32 25.14 -8.93
CA PRO A 302 47.00 26.41 -8.75
C PRO A 302 46.84 26.86 -7.29
N HIS A 303 47.96 27.08 -6.60
CA HIS A 303 47.96 27.65 -5.25
C HIS A 303 47.45 29.10 -5.28
N ALA A 304 46.85 29.56 -4.18
CA ALA A 304 46.62 30.99 -3.99
C ALA A 304 47.96 31.69 -3.74
N ASP A 305 48.12 32.90 -4.30
CA ASP A 305 49.23 33.80 -4.02
C ASP A 305 48.71 35.24 -3.87
N GLU A 306 49.40 36.03 -3.05
CA GLU A 306 48.90 37.27 -2.46
C GLU A 306 49.45 38.50 -3.19
N LYS A 307 48.61 39.53 -3.45
CA LYS A 307 49.13 40.89 -3.64
C LYS A 307 48.16 42.03 -3.36
N THR A 308 48.73 43.01 -2.68
CA THR A 308 48.17 44.27 -2.16
C THR A 308 48.09 45.36 -3.26
N GLU A 309 47.54 46.52 -2.88
CA GLU A 309 47.55 47.83 -3.58
C GLU A 309 46.50 48.01 -4.71
N GLY A 310 45.69 49.06 -4.58
CA GLY A 310 44.59 49.43 -5.48
C GLY A 310 43.44 50.14 -4.76
#